data_AF-A0A377M209-F1
#
_entry.id   AF-A0A377M209-F1
#
_cell.length_a   1.000
_cell.length_b   1.000
_cell.length_c   1.000
_cell.angle_alpha   90.00
_cell.angle_beta   90.00
_cell.angle_gamma   90.00
#
_symmetry.space_group_name_H-M   'P 1'
#
loop_
_entity.id
_entity.type
_entity.pdbx_description
1 polymer ?
#
loop_
_entity_poly.entity_id
_entity_poly.type
_entity_poly.pdbx_seq_one_letter_code
_entity_poly.pdbx_strand_id
1 'polypeptide(L)'
;MLPLVNKVSELINSSDLPVENFGAPLMGSIIPWIDSDLGDGNSREEWKGEAETNKILGLKKGTIPVNGLCIRVGVIRCHSAAITMKLKREVDEAEFAKRVSDAHPWVKYVPNNKEASVSQLTPARY
;
A
#
# COMPACT_ATOMS: atom_id res chain seq x y z
N MET A 1 -3.89 -27.17 -13.01
CA MET A 1 -3.05 -25.95 -12.90
C MET A 1 -2.92 -25.24 -14.24
N LEU A 2 -2.26 -25.83 -15.25
CA LEU A 2 -2.08 -25.19 -16.57
C LEU A 2 -3.37 -24.70 -17.27
N PRO A 3 -4.48 -25.46 -17.33
CA PRO A 3 -5.71 -24.97 -17.96
C PRO A 3 -6.34 -23.76 -17.25
N LEU A 4 -6.24 -23.70 -15.91
CA LEU A 4 -6.76 -22.58 -15.12
C LEU A 4 -5.91 -21.33 -15.36
N VAL A 5 -4.58 -21.47 -15.38
CA VAL A 5 -3.67 -20.37 -15.69
C VAL A 5 -3.97 -19.81 -17.07
N ASN A 6 -4.12 -20.66 -18.09
CA ASN A 6 -4.46 -20.21 -19.45
C ASN A 6 -5.77 -19.43 -19.49
N LYS A 7 -6.82 -19.96 -18.86
CA LYS A 7 -8.13 -19.31 -18.83
C LYS A 7 -8.10 -17.94 -18.12
N VAL A 8 -7.34 -17.84 -17.02
CA VAL A 8 -7.16 -16.57 -16.30
C VAL A 8 -6.35 -15.58 -17.13
N SER A 9 -5.26 -16.03 -17.77
CA SER A 9 -4.46 -15.19 -18.65
C SER A 9 -5.24 -14.70 -19.87
N GLU A 10 -6.08 -15.54 -20.48
CA GLU A 10 -6.97 -15.13 -21.58
C GLU A 10 -7.94 -14.03 -21.13
N LEU A 11 -8.55 -14.17 -19.96
CA LEU A 11 -9.45 -13.16 -19.40
C LEU A 11 -8.74 -11.84 -19.08
N ILE A 12 -7.55 -11.89 -18.48
CA ILE A 12 -6.78 -10.68 -18.12
C ILE A 12 -6.36 -9.89 -19.38
N ASN A 13 -6.08 -10.60 -20.47
CA ASN A 13 -5.68 -10.00 -21.74
C ASN A 13 -6.84 -9.72 -22.69
N SER A 14 -8.08 -10.06 -22.32
CA SER A 14 -9.25 -9.78 -23.17
C SER A 14 -9.68 -8.32 -23.04
N SER A 15 -10.42 -7.84 -24.04
CA SER A 15 -11.05 -6.52 -24.01
C SER A 15 -12.34 -6.49 -23.18
N ASP A 16 -12.69 -7.58 -22.49
CA ASP A 16 -13.92 -7.67 -21.70
C ASP A 16 -13.78 -7.02 -20.32
N LEU A 17 -12.55 -6.77 -19.87
CA LEU A 17 -12.28 -6.08 -18.61
C LEU A 17 -12.33 -4.56 -18.79
N PRO A 18 -13.00 -3.83 -17.90
CA PRO A 18 -13.12 -2.37 -17.99
C PRO A 18 -11.76 -1.69 -17.80
N VAL A 19 -11.47 -0.70 -18.64
CA VAL A 19 -10.20 0.06 -18.64
C VAL A 19 -10.42 1.57 -18.62
N GLU A 20 -11.65 2.06 -18.73
CA GLU A 20 -11.98 3.46 -18.98
C GLU A 20 -11.42 4.41 -17.91
N ASN A 21 -11.36 3.95 -16.67
CA ASN A 21 -10.92 4.75 -15.52
C ASN A 21 -9.41 4.76 -15.32
N PHE A 22 -8.68 3.75 -15.80
CA PHE A 22 -7.28 3.53 -15.44
C PHE A 22 -6.34 3.31 -16.64
N GLY A 23 -6.88 3.16 -17.85
CA GLY A 23 -6.13 2.83 -19.07
C GLY A 23 -5.62 1.39 -19.13
N ALA A 24 -5.83 0.58 -18.08
CA ALA A 24 -5.46 -0.82 -18.03
C ALA A 24 -6.45 -1.61 -17.14
N PRO A 25 -6.62 -2.93 -17.37
CA PRO A 25 -7.42 -3.78 -16.49
C PRO A 25 -6.84 -3.77 -15.07
N LEU A 26 -7.69 -3.61 -14.06
CA LEU A 26 -7.26 -3.69 -12.65
C LEU A 26 -7.38 -5.11 -12.08
N MET A 27 -8.40 -5.86 -12.49
CA MET A 27 -8.58 -7.25 -12.05
C MET A 27 -7.49 -8.13 -12.67
N GLY A 28 -6.79 -8.91 -11.83
CA GLY A 28 -5.72 -9.79 -12.27
C GLY A 28 -4.44 -9.05 -12.72
N SER A 29 -4.34 -7.75 -12.43
CA SER A 29 -3.21 -6.89 -12.80
C SER A 29 -2.80 -5.99 -11.64
N ILE A 30 -1.72 -5.23 -11.85
CA ILE A 30 -1.27 -4.13 -11.01
C ILE A 30 -0.97 -2.91 -11.89
N ILE A 31 -1.28 -1.72 -11.41
CA ILE A 31 -1.01 -0.47 -12.13
C ILE A 31 -0.05 0.36 -11.28
N PRO A 32 1.24 0.44 -11.65
CA PRO A 32 2.28 1.12 -10.88
C PRO A 32 2.29 2.64 -11.14
N TRP A 33 1.11 3.26 -11.16
CA TRP A 33 0.95 4.70 -11.30
C TRP A 33 -0.39 5.14 -10.72
N ILE A 34 -0.40 6.18 -9.89
CA ILE A 34 -1.63 6.74 -9.32
C ILE A 34 -1.56 8.27 -9.41
N ASP A 35 -2.61 8.88 -9.97
CA ASP A 35 -2.72 10.33 -10.15
C ASP A 35 -1.79 10.86 -11.27
N SER A 36 -1.71 12.18 -11.46
CA SER A 36 -1.00 12.82 -12.56
C SER A 36 0.51 12.58 -12.52
N ASP A 37 1.15 12.45 -13.68
CA ASP A 37 2.60 12.50 -13.82
C ASP A 37 3.14 13.91 -13.51
N LEU A 38 4.23 13.98 -12.74
CA LEU A 38 4.92 15.22 -12.41
C LEU A 38 6.06 15.55 -13.40
N GLY A 39 6.38 14.65 -14.32
CA GLY A 39 7.38 14.83 -15.36
C GLY A 39 8.82 14.57 -14.92
N ASP A 40 9.02 14.12 -13.68
CA ASP A 40 10.31 13.79 -13.09
C ASP A 40 10.47 12.30 -12.76
N GLY A 41 9.57 11.46 -13.28
CA GLY A 41 9.50 10.04 -13.00
C GLY A 41 8.72 9.68 -11.74
N ASN A 42 8.09 10.64 -11.07
CA ASN A 42 7.16 10.39 -9.97
C ASN A 42 5.72 10.72 -10.36
N SER A 43 4.81 9.93 -9.81
CA SER A 43 3.40 10.27 -9.76
C SER A 43 3.12 11.29 -8.65
N ARG A 44 2.01 12.02 -8.78
CA ARG A 44 1.55 12.96 -7.74
C ARG A 44 1.30 12.26 -6.40
N GLU A 45 0.82 11.03 -6.42
CA GLU A 45 0.56 10.26 -5.18
C GLU A 45 1.86 9.93 -4.43
N GLU A 46 2.93 9.59 -5.13
CA GLU A 46 4.25 9.33 -4.51
C GLU A 46 4.83 10.59 -3.89
N TRP A 47 4.72 11.72 -4.60
CA TRP A 47 5.14 13.03 -4.09
C TRP A 47 4.37 13.46 -2.83
N LYS A 48 3.05 13.18 -2.78
CA LYS A 48 2.23 13.47 -1.59
C LYS A 48 2.76 12.74 -0.36
N GLY A 49 3.29 11.52 -0.52
CA GLY A 49 3.86 10.75 0.57
C GLY A 49 4.87 11.54 1.42
N GLU A 50 5.82 12.23 0.78
CA GLU A 50 6.78 13.08 1.50
C GLU A 50 6.17 14.39 1.99
N ALA A 51 5.44 15.06 1.10
CA ALA A 51 4.90 16.40 1.37
C ALA A 51 3.93 16.39 2.56
N GLU A 52 3.04 15.40 2.60
CA GLU A 52 2.01 15.27 3.63
C GLU A 52 2.60 14.73 4.95
N THR A 53 3.53 13.77 4.90
CA THR A 53 4.18 13.24 6.12
C THR A 53 4.81 14.36 6.95
N ASN A 54 5.63 15.20 6.32
CA ASN A 54 6.28 16.31 7.03
C ASN A 54 5.26 17.35 7.52
N LYS A 55 4.25 17.66 6.71
CA LYS A 55 3.20 18.63 7.05
C LYS A 55 2.37 18.17 8.25
N ILE A 56 1.90 16.93 8.26
CA ILE A 56 1.09 16.34 9.34
C ILE A 56 1.89 16.30 10.65
N LEU A 57 3.19 16.01 10.58
CA LEU A 57 4.08 15.99 11.74
C LEU A 57 4.55 17.38 12.20
N GLY A 58 4.11 18.46 11.55
CA GLY A 58 4.53 19.83 11.88
C GLY A 58 6.01 20.10 11.61
N LEU A 59 6.62 19.34 10.71
CA LEU A 59 8.03 19.43 10.34
C LEU A 59 8.22 20.30 9.10
N LYS A 60 9.42 20.86 8.94
CA LYS A 60 9.80 21.53 7.69
C LYS A 60 9.82 20.49 6.55
N LYS A 61 9.46 20.91 5.35
CA LYS A 61 9.53 20.06 4.15
C LYS A 61 10.92 19.42 4.03
N GLY A 62 10.96 18.11 3.76
CA GLY A 62 12.22 17.35 3.59
C GLY A 62 12.92 16.96 4.90
N THR A 63 12.31 17.18 6.09
CA THR A 63 12.91 16.76 7.36
C THR A 63 12.98 15.23 7.49
N ILE A 64 11.87 14.56 7.17
CA ILE A 64 11.80 13.12 7.01
C ILE A 64 11.72 12.85 5.52
N PRO A 65 12.78 12.32 4.88
CA PRO A 65 12.70 11.91 3.49
C PRO A 65 11.77 10.71 3.37
N VAL A 66 10.87 10.74 2.40
CA VAL A 66 9.96 9.62 2.10
C VAL A 66 10.06 9.31 0.62
N ASN A 67 10.42 8.07 0.33
CA ASN A 67 10.41 7.55 -1.03
C ASN A 67 9.59 6.26 -1.04
N GLY A 68 8.74 6.10 -2.05
CA GLY A 68 7.84 4.96 -2.15
C GLY A 68 7.24 4.85 -3.54
N LEU A 69 6.64 3.70 -3.80
CA LEU A 69 5.90 3.43 -5.02
C LEU A 69 4.41 3.33 -4.71
N CYS A 70 3.59 4.05 -5.47
CA CYS A 70 2.14 4.00 -5.32
C CYS A 70 1.54 3.10 -6.40
N ILE A 71 1.12 1.90 -6.00
CA ILE A 71 0.64 0.85 -6.90
C ILE A 71 -0.84 0.60 -6.64
N ARG A 72 -1.65 0.63 -7.70
CA ARG A 72 -3.05 0.22 -7.64
C ARG A 72 -3.13 -1.29 -7.80
N VAL A 73 -3.78 -1.94 -6.84
CA VAL A 73 -3.98 -3.40 -6.81
C VAL A 73 -5.49 -3.67 -6.84
N GLY A 74 -5.90 -4.77 -7.48
CA GLY A 74 -7.29 -5.20 -7.60
C GLY A 74 -7.93 -5.67 -6.29
N VAL A 75 -8.10 -4.75 -5.33
CA VAL A 75 -8.85 -4.94 -4.08
C VAL A 75 -10.05 -3.99 -4.06
N ILE A 76 -11.16 -4.41 -3.45
CA ILE A 76 -12.42 -3.65 -3.44
C ILE A 76 -12.29 -2.38 -2.58
N ARG A 77 -11.63 -2.48 -1.43
CA ARG A 77 -11.51 -1.42 -0.43
C ARG A 77 -10.24 -1.60 0.40
N CYS A 78 -9.83 -0.50 1.03
CA CYS A 78 -8.63 -0.36 1.87
C CYS A 78 -7.32 -0.27 1.10
N HIS A 79 -6.30 0.28 1.79
CA HIS A 79 -4.93 0.35 1.32
C HIS A 79 -4.04 -0.52 2.21
N SER A 80 -2.98 -1.06 1.60
CA SER A 80 -1.88 -1.71 2.30
C SER A 80 -0.61 -0.94 2.00
N ALA A 81 0.22 -0.72 3.01
CA ALA A 81 1.51 -0.07 2.86
C ALA A 81 2.60 -0.93 3.51
N ALA A 82 3.66 -1.23 2.75
CA ALA A 82 4.88 -1.83 3.28
C ALA A 82 5.88 -0.69 3.54
N ILE A 83 6.27 -0.51 4.80
CA ILE A 83 7.10 0.63 5.20
C ILE A 83 8.38 0.10 5.84
N THR A 84 9.52 0.49 5.27
CA THR A 84 10.82 0.37 5.92
C THR A 84 11.21 1.74 6.45
N MET A 85 11.37 1.86 7.77
CA MET A 85 11.69 3.11 8.42
C MET A 85 13.00 3.02 9.20
N LYS A 86 13.83 4.07 9.10
CA LYS A 86 15.03 4.22 9.91
C LYS A 86 14.68 4.93 11.21
N LEU A 87 14.90 4.27 12.34
CA LEU A 87 14.69 4.85 13.66
C LEU A 87 15.93 5.61 14.15
N LYS A 88 15.72 6.59 15.05
CA LYS A 88 16.81 7.36 15.68
C LYS A 88 17.52 6.62 16.81
N ARG A 89 16.88 5.58 17.33
CA ARG A 89 17.39 4.69 18.36
C ARG A 89 16.82 3.30 18.12
N GLU A 90 17.44 2.31 18.73
CA GLU A 90 16.88 0.98 18.79
C GLU A 90 15.62 0.97 19.66
N VAL A 91 14.68 0.12 19.24
CA VAL A 91 13.39 -0.13 19.88
C VAL A 91 13.18 -1.63 19.75
N ASP A 92 12.91 -2.32 20.84
CA ASP A 92 12.55 -3.73 20.78
C ASP A 92 11.11 -3.91 20.29
N GLU A 93 10.77 -5.14 19.88
CA GLU A 93 9.45 -5.43 19.30
C GLU A 93 8.30 -5.17 20.29
N ALA A 94 8.51 -5.43 21.58
CA ALA A 94 7.48 -5.26 22.60
C ALA A 94 7.19 -3.77 22.84
N GLU A 95 8.22 -2.94 22.93
CA GLU A 95 8.11 -1.49 23.03
C GLU A 95 7.43 -0.92 21.79
N PHE A 96 7.82 -1.37 20.59
CA PHE A 96 7.21 -0.94 19.33
C PHE A 96 5.72 -1.29 19.27
N ALA A 97 5.36 -2.54 19.56
CA ALA A 97 3.98 -3.02 19.56
C ALA A 97 3.09 -2.21 20.53
N LYS A 98 3.61 -1.93 21.73
CA LYS A 98 2.92 -1.10 22.72
C LYS A 98 2.72 0.33 22.20
N ARG A 99 3.76 0.95 21.65
CA ARG A 99 3.68 2.32 21.09
C ARG A 99 2.67 2.42 19.96
N VAL A 100 2.62 1.43 19.07
CA VAL A 100 1.65 1.39 17.97
C VAL A 100 0.23 1.21 18.51
N SER A 101 0.02 0.26 19.43
CA SER A 101 -1.30 0.00 20.02
C SER A 101 -1.85 1.21 20.79
N ASP A 102 -0.98 1.93 21.49
CA ASP A 102 -1.34 3.11 22.28
C ASP A 102 -1.47 4.40 21.44
N ALA A 103 -1.11 4.37 20.15
CA ALA A 103 -1.03 5.57 19.32
C ALA A 103 -2.40 6.22 19.06
N HIS A 104 -3.46 5.41 18.88
CA HIS A 104 -4.81 5.91 18.65
C HIS A 104 -5.87 4.82 18.89
N PRO A 105 -7.09 5.14 19.38
CA PRO A 105 -8.18 4.16 19.56
C PRO A 105 -8.61 3.37 18.30
N TRP A 106 -8.23 3.84 17.11
CA TRP A 106 -8.54 3.18 15.83
C TRP A 106 -7.40 2.31 15.31
N VAL A 107 -6.26 2.30 16.00
CA VAL A 107 -5.13 1.46 15.63
C VAL A 107 -5.31 0.10 16.29
N LYS A 108 -5.20 -0.96 15.48
CA LYS A 108 -5.16 -2.33 15.95
C LYS A 108 -3.84 -2.96 15.56
N TYR A 109 -3.01 -3.26 16.55
CA TYR A 109 -1.80 -4.04 16.34
C TYR A 109 -2.15 -5.52 16.12
N VAL A 110 -1.62 -6.11 15.05
CA VAL A 110 -1.70 -7.56 14.79
C VAL A 110 -0.29 -8.12 14.95
N PRO A 111 -0.06 -9.08 15.86
CA PRO A 111 1.27 -9.64 16.07
C PRO A 111 1.76 -10.38 14.82
N ASN A 112 3.07 -10.32 14.59
CA ASN A 112 3.72 -10.91 13.42
C ASN A 112 3.87 -12.44 13.57
N ASN A 113 2.75 -13.16 13.57
CA ASN A 113 2.71 -14.62 13.42
C ASN A 113 1.71 -15.01 12.35
N LYS A 114 1.86 -16.24 11.84
CA LYS A 114 1.10 -16.75 10.70
C LYS A 114 -0.40 -16.75 10.98
N GLU A 115 -0.80 -17.26 12.13
CA GLU A 115 -2.19 -17.45 12.52
C GLU A 115 -2.92 -16.11 12.60
N ALA A 116 -2.33 -15.12 13.28
CA ALA A 116 -2.89 -13.79 13.42
C ALA A 116 -2.93 -13.05 12.08
N SER A 117 -1.86 -13.13 11.28
CA SER A 117 -1.77 -12.43 10.00
C SER A 117 -2.81 -12.95 9.00
N VAL A 118 -2.89 -14.27 8.82
CA VAL A 118 -3.84 -14.90 7.88
C VAL A 118 -5.29 -14.63 8.31
N SER A 119 -5.56 -14.65 9.62
CA SER A 119 -6.92 -14.46 10.12
C SER A 119 -7.37 -12.99 10.18
N GLN A 120 -6.46 -12.01 10.28
CA GLN A 120 -6.84 -10.61 10.57
C GLN A 120 -6.43 -9.59 9.51
N LEU A 121 -5.44 -9.88 8.67
CA LEU A 121 -4.92 -8.95 7.65
C LEU A 121 -5.43 -9.29 6.24
N THR A 122 -6.51 -10.07 6.15
CA THR A 122 -7.16 -10.40 4.87
C THR A 122 -8.30 -9.42 4.56
N PRO A 123 -8.39 -8.91 3.32
CA PRO A 123 -9.50 -8.06 2.89
C PRO A 123 -10.87 -8.74 3.01
N ALA A 124 -10.92 -10.07 3.04
CA ALA A 124 -12.17 -10.85 3.10
C ALA A 124 -12.91 -10.77 4.45
N ARG A 125 -12.32 -10.13 5.47
CA ARG A 125 -12.89 -10.08 6.83
C ARG A 125 -13.77 -8.86 7.12
N TYR A 126 -13.86 -7.90 6.21
CA TYR A 126 -14.66 -6.68 6.36
C TYR A 126 -15.71 -6.60 5.28
#